data_AF-A0A2E8IUG2-F1
#
_entry.id   AF-A0A2E8IUG2-F1
#
_cell.length_a   1.000
_cell.length_b   1.000
_cell.length_c   1.000
_cell.angle_alpha   90.00
_cell.angle_beta   90.00
_cell.angle_gamma   90.00
#
_symmetry.space_group_name_H-M   'P 1'
#
loop_
_entity.id
_entity.type
_entity.pdbx_description
1 polymer ?
#
loop_
_entity_poly.entity_id
_entity_poly.type
_entity_poly.pdbx_seq_one_letter_code
_entity_poly.pdbx_strand_id
1 'polypeptide(L)'
;MDQTLRASIQTSTFYYFLIVMMVTTVAQLTTMSVIMFADILGKEHLVAASVIGPVLVGAFGIIRMLTNMKLIVGEMDTKMLATNWGKEISSIPFDILKFVFAGIFIAVAVVQLITIY
;
A
#
# COMPACT_ATOMS: atom_id res chain seq x y z
N MET A 1 9.33 -7.78 -24.43
CA MET A 1 10.10 -6.81 -23.64
C MET A 1 11.42 -7.46 -23.25
N ASP A 2 12.53 -6.73 -23.30
CA ASP A 2 13.84 -7.23 -22.89
C ASP A 2 13.83 -7.73 -21.43
N GLN A 3 14.55 -8.82 -21.13
CA GLN A 3 14.54 -9.42 -19.79
C GLN A 3 15.16 -8.50 -18.73
N THR A 4 16.21 -7.77 -19.10
CA THR A 4 16.87 -6.81 -18.20
C THR A 4 15.94 -5.64 -17.91
N LEU A 5 15.26 -5.14 -18.93
CA LEU A 5 14.26 -4.10 -18.78
C LEU A 5 13.07 -4.56 -17.92
N ARG A 6 12.59 -5.79 -18.11
CA ARG A 6 11.55 -6.39 -17.26
C ARG A 6 11.99 -6.47 -15.80
N ALA A 7 13.13 -7.07 -15.51
CA ALA A 7 13.64 -7.19 -14.15
C ALA A 7 13.85 -5.81 -13.48
N SER A 8 14.30 -4.81 -14.24
CA SER A 8 14.46 -3.43 -13.76
C SER A 8 13.12 -2.79 -13.38
N ILE A 9 12.08 -2.94 -14.22
CA ILE A 9 10.72 -2.45 -13.92
C ILE A 9 10.14 -3.17 -12.70
N GLN A 10 10.33 -4.49 -12.60
CA GLN A 10 9.88 -5.29 -11.45
C GLN A 10 10.50 -4.81 -10.14
N THR A 11 11.83 -4.67 -10.14
CA THR A 11 12.60 -4.22 -8.97
C THR A 11 12.23 -2.79 -8.58
N SER A 12 12.12 -1.88 -9.54
CA SER A 12 11.73 -0.48 -9.29
C SER A 12 10.31 -0.39 -8.74
N THR A 13 9.37 -1.16 -9.28
CA THR A 13 7.98 -1.24 -8.78
C THR A 13 7.96 -1.73 -7.33
N PHE A 14 8.74 -2.75 -6.99
CA PHE A 14 8.85 -3.24 -5.63
C PHE A 14 9.44 -2.20 -4.67
N TYR A 15 10.49 -1.47 -5.07
CA TYR A 15 11.01 -0.38 -4.24
C TYR A 15 10.02 0.77 -4.05
N TYR A 16 9.30 1.16 -5.10
CA TYR A 16 8.23 2.15 -4.96
C TYR A 16 7.13 1.68 -4.02
N PHE A 17 6.82 0.38 -3.99
CA PHE A 17 5.90 -0.18 -2.99
C PHE A 17 6.38 0.05 -1.57
N LEU A 18 7.62 -0.32 -1.28
CA LEU A 18 8.19 -0.17 0.06
C LEU A 18 8.24 1.30 0.49
N ILE A 19 8.61 2.20 -0.42
CA ILE A 19 8.64 3.65 -0.15
C ILE A 19 7.24 4.16 0.17
N VAL A 20 6.23 3.81 -0.64
CA VAL A 20 4.84 4.22 -0.39
C VAL A 20 4.33 3.65 0.93
N MET A 21 4.61 2.39 1.23
CA MET A 21 4.25 1.77 2.52
C MET A 21 4.89 2.49 3.70
N MET A 22 6.17 2.84 3.60
CA MET A 22 6.87 3.59 4.64
C MET A 22 6.24 4.98 4.85
N VAL A 23 6.10 5.77 3.79
CA VAL A 23 5.57 7.15 3.86
C VAL A 23 4.14 7.15 4.39
N THR A 24 3.30 6.24 3.92
CA THR A 24 1.91 6.14 4.40
C THR A 24 1.85 5.71 5.86
N THR A 25 2.71 4.78 6.31
CA THR A 25 2.78 4.38 7.72
C THR A 25 3.18 5.55 8.61
N VAL A 26 4.22 6.32 8.23
CA VAL A 26 4.66 7.50 8.99
C VAL A 26 3.56 8.56 9.04
N ALA A 27 2.89 8.83 7.91
CA ALA A 27 1.77 9.76 7.86
C ALA A 27 0.64 9.32 8.81
N GLN A 28 0.28 8.04 8.78
CA GLN A 28 -0.77 7.48 9.65
C GLN A 28 -0.42 7.62 11.14
N LEU A 29 0.80 7.25 11.54
CA LEU A 29 1.25 7.39 12.93
C LEU A 29 1.28 8.86 13.39
N THR A 30 1.65 9.77 12.49
CA THR A 30 1.64 11.21 12.77
C THR A 30 0.21 11.70 13.00
N THR A 31 -0.73 11.34 12.11
CA THR A 31 -2.14 11.72 12.25
C THR A 31 -2.75 11.13 13.53
N MET A 32 -2.44 9.88 13.88
CA MET A 32 -2.88 9.29 15.15
C MET A 32 -2.35 10.08 16.36
N SER A 33 -1.09 10.52 16.31
CA SER A 33 -0.50 11.33 17.38
C SER A 33 -1.21 12.68 17.52
N VAL A 34 -1.57 13.33 16.41
CA VAL A 34 -2.36 14.58 16.44
C VAL A 34 -3.73 14.34 17.06
N ILE A 35 -4.43 13.28 16.64
CA ILE A 35 -5.75 12.93 17.19
C ILE A 35 -5.68 12.66 18.70
N MET A 36 -4.64 11.98 19.17
CA MET A 36 -4.51 11.61 20.59
C MET A 36 -4.05 12.74 21.50
N PHE A 37 -3.15 13.61 21.04
CA PHE A 37 -2.41 14.51 21.93
C PHE A 37 -2.62 16.01 21.64
N ALA A 38 -3.14 16.39 20.47
CA ALA A 38 -3.37 17.78 20.15
C ALA A 38 -4.77 18.25 20.57
N ASP A 39 -4.91 19.55 20.82
CA ASP A 39 -6.23 20.18 20.93
C ASP A 39 -6.81 20.43 19.53
N ILE A 40 -7.79 19.59 19.19
CA ILE A 40 -8.46 19.57 17.88
C ILE A 40 -9.82 20.26 17.89
N LEU A 41 -10.23 20.89 19.01
CA LEU A 41 -11.53 21.53 19.14
C LEU A 41 -11.69 22.66 18.11
N GLY A 42 -12.77 22.61 17.32
CA GLY A 42 -13.03 23.52 16.20
C GLY A 42 -12.17 23.28 14.95
N LYS A 43 -11.37 22.21 14.91
CA LYS A 43 -10.49 21.82 13.78
C LYS A 43 -10.77 20.39 13.30
N GLU A 44 -11.83 19.76 13.79
CA GLU A 44 -12.17 18.35 13.59
C GLU A 44 -12.24 17.99 12.11
N HIS A 45 -12.90 18.83 11.31
CA HIS A 45 -13.01 18.63 9.86
C HIS A 45 -11.67 18.71 9.14
N LEU A 46 -10.75 19.58 9.58
CA LEU A 46 -9.42 19.70 9.00
C LEU A 46 -8.57 18.47 9.33
N VAL A 47 -8.65 18.00 10.58
CA VAL A 47 -7.97 16.77 11.02
C VAL A 47 -8.57 15.55 10.30
N ALA A 48 -9.89 15.47 10.14
CA ALA A 48 -10.57 14.41 9.40
C ALA A 48 -10.17 14.40 7.91
N ALA A 49 -10.00 15.56 7.27
CA ALA A 49 -9.50 15.63 5.89
C ALA A 49 -8.09 15.02 5.75
N SER A 50 -7.23 15.21 6.76
CA SER A 50 -5.89 14.61 6.82
C SER A 50 -5.90 13.09 7.04
N VAL A 51 -7.03 12.51 7.45
CA VAL A 51 -7.25 11.06 7.48
C VAL A 51 -7.73 10.57 6.12
N ILE A 52 -8.80 11.19 5.58
CA ILE A 52 -9.49 10.70 4.39
C ILE A 52 -8.60 10.71 3.15
N GLY A 53 -7.89 11.81 2.89
CA GLY A 53 -7.05 11.96 1.69
C GLY A 53 -5.97 10.87 1.60
N PRO A 54 -5.08 10.75 2.61
CA PRO A 54 -4.03 9.74 2.63
C PRO A 54 -4.56 8.30 2.61
N VAL A 55 -5.71 8.03 3.22
CA VAL A 55 -6.32 6.68 3.22
C VAL A 55 -6.77 6.29 1.81
N LEU A 56 -7.47 7.18 1.10
CA LEU A 56 -7.94 6.90 -0.26
C LEU A 56 -6.76 6.73 -1.23
N VAL A 57 -5.77 7.61 -1.14
CA VAL A 57 -4.54 7.51 -1.94
C VAL A 57 -3.75 6.25 -1.59
N GLY A 58 -3.65 5.91 -0.31
CA GLY A 58 -2.97 4.70 0.17
C GLY A 58 -3.65 3.42 -0.29
N ALA A 59 -4.97 3.30 -0.10
CA ALA A 59 -5.75 2.15 -0.53
C ALA A 59 -5.67 1.93 -2.04
N PHE A 60 -5.84 3.00 -2.84
CA PHE A 60 -5.66 2.94 -4.29
C PHE A 60 -4.22 2.56 -4.68
N GLY A 61 -3.23 3.17 -4.03
CA GLY A 61 -1.81 2.90 -4.26
C GLY A 61 -1.45 1.44 -4.03
N ILE A 62 -1.93 0.85 -2.92
CA ILE A 62 -1.75 -0.58 -2.60
C ILE A 62 -2.39 -1.46 -3.67
N ILE A 63 -3.63 -1.17 -4.06
CA ILE A 63 -4.34 -1.95 -5.10
C ILE A 63 -3.57 -1.91 -6.41
N ARG A 64 -3.15 -0.73 -6.84
CA ARG A 64 -2.39 -0.54 -8.07
C ARG A 64 -1.06 -1.29 -8.01
N MET A 65 -0.33 -1.14 -6.92
CA MET A 65 0.99 -1.73 -6.78
C MET A 65 0.95 -3.26 -6.78
N LEU A 66 0.04 -3.86 -6.01
CA LEU A 66 -0.08 -5.32 -5.95
C LEU A 66 -0.67 -5.89 -7.24
N THR A 67 -1.51 -5.12 -7.95
CA THR A 67 -1.94 -5.48 -9.31
C THR A 67 -0.75 -5.47 -10.28
N ASN A 68 0.12 -4.46 -10.21
CA ASN A 68 1.33 -4.42 -11.03
C ASN A 68 2.24 -5.60 -10.71
N MET A 69 2.47 -5.90 -9.43
CA MET A 69 3.25 -7.07 -9.00
C MET A 69 2.67 -8.38 -9.54
N LYS A 70 1.34 -8.56 -9.51
CA LYS A 70 0.67 -9.71 -10.11
C LYS A 70 1.00 -9.83 -11.61
N LEU A 71 0.83 -8.76 -12.38
CA LEU A 71 1.11 -8.76 -13.82
C LEU A 71 2.57 -9.10 -14.11
N ILE A 72 3.46 -8.47 -13.35
CA ILE A 72 4.91 -8.68 -13.37
C ILE A 72 5.28 -10.15 -13.17
N VAL A 73 4.71 -10.79 -12.14
CA VAL A 73 4.96 -12.20 -11.81
C VAL A 73 4.32 -13.12 -12.86
N GLY A 74 3.12 -12.77 -13.34
CA GLY A 74 2.42 -13.51 -14.39
C GLY A 74 3.16 -13.49 -15.74
N GLU A 75 4.03 -12.51 -15.97
CA GLU A 75 4.89 -12.43 -17.15
C GLU A 75 6.29 -13.03 -16.95
N MET A 76 6.58 -13.72 -15.85
CA MET A 76 7.88 -14.37 -15.67
C MET A 76 8.12 -15.47 -16.71
N ASP A 77 9.36 -15.59 -17.18
CA ASP A 77 9.72 -16.65 -18.12
C ASP A 77 9.89 -18.01 -17.41
N THR A 78 9.96 -19.09 -18.17
CA THR A 78 10.06 -20.45 -17.64
C THR A 78 11.33 -20.69 -16.82
N LYS A 79 12.44 -20.01 -17.16
CA LYS A 79 13.71 -20.13 -16.42
C LYS A 79 13.61 -19.48 -15.05
N MET A 80 13.03 -18.28 -14.97
CA MET A 80 12.86 -17.52 -13.73
C MET A 80 11.83 -18.20 -12.82
N LEU A 81 10.73 -18.72 -13.38
CA LEU A 81 9.74 -19.53 -12.65
C LEU A 81 10.32 -20.82 -12.07
N ALA A 82 11.34 -21.41 -12.70
CA ALA A 82 11.97 -22.64 -12.20
C ALA A 82 12.86 -22.40 -10.96
N THR A 83 13.26 -21.15 -10.68
CA THR A 83 14.03 -20.81 -9.48
C THR A 83 13.18 -20.90 -8.21
N ASN A 84 13.82 -21.10 -7.05
CA ASN A 84 13.11 -21.08 -5.76
C ASN A 84 12.38 -19.75 -5.55
N TRP A 85 13.03 -18.62 -5.87
CA TRP A 85 12.42 -17.30 -5.78
C TRP A 85 11.16 -17.19 -6.66
N GLY A 86 11.23 -17.66 -7.91
CA GLY A 86 10.11 -17.62 -8.84
C GLY A 86 8.91 -18.44 -8.38
N LYS A 87 9.14 -19.63 -7.81
CA LYS A 87 8.09 -20.47 -7.21
C LYS A 87 7.42 -19.78 -6.03
N GLU A 88 8.23 -19.24 -5.10
CA GLU A 88 7.73 -18.56 -3.90
C GLU A 88 6.91 -17.32 -4.27
N ILE A 89 7.43 -16.43 -5.11
CA ILE A 89 6.73 -15.18 -5.43
C ILE A 89 5.46 -15.41 -6.25
N SER A 90 5.42 -16.46 -7.08
CA SER A 90 4.23 -16.87 -7.84
C SER A 90 3.14 -17.47 -6.96
N SER A 91 3.49 -17.98 -5.78
CA SER A 91 2.51 -18.52 -4.82
C SER A 91 1.76 -17.43 -4.06
N ILE A 92 2.27 -16.19 -4.08
CA ILE A 92 1.67 -15.07 -3.34
C ILE A 92 0.34 -14.68 -4.00
N PRO A 93 -0.79 -14.70 -3.25
CA PRO A 93 -2.10 -14.38 -3.80
C PRO A 93 -2.32 -12.86 -3.86
N PHE A 94 -1.55 -12.16 -4.71
CA PHE A 94 -1.62 -10.70 -4.88
C PHE A 94 -3.04 -10.18 -5.18
N ASP A 95 -3.85 -10.97 -5.88
CA ASP A 95 -5.22 -10.61 -6.24
C ASP A 95 -6.16 -10.49 -5.04
N ILE A 96 -5.88 -11.24 -3.97
CA ILE A 96 -6.65 -11.21 -2.71
C ILE A 96 -6.01 -10.21 -1.75
N LEU A 97 -4.69 -10.29 -1.58
CA LEU A 97 -3.94 -9.45 -0.63
C LEU A 97 -4.12 -7.96 -0.91
N LYS A 98 -4.29 -7.57 -2.17
CA LYS A 98 -4.54 -6.17 -2.53
C LYS A 98 -5.81 -5.60 -1.90
N PHE A 99 -6.86 -6.40 -1.78
CA PHE A 99 -8.10 -5.99 -1.13
C PHE A 99 -8.01 -6.08 0.39
N VAL A 100 -7.29 -7.08 0.92
CA VAL A 100 -7.05 -7.21 2.36
C VAL A 100 -6.30 -5.98 2.89
N PHE A 101 -5.18 -5.63 2.28
CA PHE A 101 -4.37 -4.49 2.73
C PHE A 101 -5.07 -3.14 2.52
N ALA A 102 -5.78 -2.95 1.40
CA ALA A 102 -6.62 -1.76 1.21
C ALA A 102 -7.74 -1.68 2.25
N GLY A 103 -8.36 -2.81 2.60
CA GLY A 103 -9.40 -2.89 3.63
C GLY A 103 -8.90 -2.50 5.02
N ILE A 104 -7.68 -2.92 5.40
CA ILE A 104 -7.04 -2.51 6.66
C ILE A 104 -6.88 -0.98 6.72
N PHE A 105 -6.45 -0.36 5.63
CA PHE A 105 -6.33 1.11 5.55
C PHE A 105 -7.67 1.81 5.78
N ILE A 106 -8.74 1.31 5.18
CA ILE A 106 -10.10 1.84 5.37
C ILE A 106 -10.56 1.64 6.81
N ALA A 107 -10.32 0.47 7.40
CA ALA A 107 -10.69 0.19 8.78
C ALA A 107 -10.00 1.14 9.76
N VAL A 108 -8.70 1.40 9.58
CA VAL A 108 -7.95 2.38 10.38
C VAL A 108 -8.54 3.78 10.25
N ALA A 109 -8.92 4.18 9.03
CA ALA A 109 -9.55 5.47 8.80
C ALA A 109 -10.88 5.62 9.53
N VAL A 110 -11.71 4.57 9.52
CA VAL A 110 -12.98 4.55 10.25
C VAL A 110 -12.73 4.75 11.74
N VAL A 111 -11.77 4.02 12.32
CA VAL A 111 -11.40 4.18 13.73
C VAL A 111 -10.93 5.61 14.02
N GLN A 112 -10.06 6.17 13.18
CA GLN A 112 -9.58 7.55 13.35
C GLN A 112 -10.71 8.58 13.27
N LEU A 113 -11.64 8.43 12.33
CA LEU A 113 -12.77 9.34 12.17
C LEU A 113 -13.73 9.26 13.37
N ILE A 114 -14.00 8.07 13.90
CA ILE A 114 -14.83 7.90 15.11
C ILE A 114 -14.13 8.52 16.34
N THR A 115 -12.80 8.53 16.39
CA THR A 115 -12.10 9.17 17.51
C THR A 115 -12.10 10.70 17.42
N ILE A 116 -12.27 11.27 16.22
CA ILE A 116 -12.31 12.73 16.02
C ILE A 116 -13.65 13.33 16.46
N TYR A 117 -14.77 12.58 16.34
CA TYR A 117 -16.14 13.06 16.59
C TYR A 117 -16.82 12.28 17.71
#